data_AF-A0A553CQ69-F1
#
_entry.id   AF-A0A553CQ69-F1
#
_cell.length_a   1.000
_cell.length_b   1.000
_cell.length_c   1.000
_cell.angle_alpha   90.00
_cell.angle_beta   90.00
_cell.angle_gamma   90.00
#
_symmetry.space_group_name_H-M   'P 1'
#
loop_
_entity.id
_entity.type
_entity.pdbx_description
1 polymer ?
#
loop_
_entity_poly.entity_id
_entity_poly.type
_entity_poly.pdbx_seq_one_letter_code
_entity_poly.pdbx_strand_id
1 'polypeptide(L)' 'MKTIENESLEKISSLDLSYVIFFWKEYDSNSVVIAHDELVKRKYPITGNFYDKMTEFCKKQLPSENRKDLI' A
#
# COMPACT_ATOMS: atom_id res chain seq x y z
N MET A 1 -9.65 -11.97 -1.83
CA MET A 1 -8.78 -10.80 -1.57
C MET A 1 -9.01 -10.39 -0.12
N LYS A 2 -7.95 -10.22 0.69
CA LYS A 2 -8.06 -9.85 2.11
C LYS A 2 -8.37 -8.35 2.24
N THR A 3 -9.08 -7.95 3.29
CA THR A 3 -9.46 -6.54 3.54
C THR A 3 -9.08 -6.10 4.94
N ILE A 4 -8.79 -4.81 5.10
CA ILE A 4 -8.70 -4.16 6.41
C ILE A 4 -10.06 -3.56 6.77
N GLU A 5 -10.57 -3.89 7.94
CA GLU A 5 -11.77 -3.27 8.49
C GLU A 5 -11.41 -1.93 9.14
N ASN A 6 -12.12 -0.86 8.77
CA ASN A 6 -11.77 0.51 9.13
C ASN A 6 -11.81 0.76 10.65
N GLU A 7 -12.74 0.11 11.37
CA GLU A 7 -12.86 0.18 12.84
C GLU A 7 -11.67 -0.47 13.59
N SER A 8 -10.85 -1.24 12.87
CA SER A 8 -9.68 -1.93 13.40
C SER A 8 -8.36 -1.22 13.05
N LEU A 9 -8.34 -0.28 12.11
CA LEU A 9 -7.11 0.30 11.56
C LEU A 9 -6.18 0.92 12.63
N GLU A 10 -6.75 1.69 13.55
CA GLU A 10 -5.99 2.33 14.64
C GLU A 10 -5.43 1.32 15.64
N LYS A 11 -6.02 0.12 15.71
CA LYS A 11 -5.59 -0.98 16.58
C LYS A 11 -4.57 -1.91 15.92
N ILE A 12 -4.49 -1.90 14.58
CA ILE A 12 -3.49 -2.68 13.84
C ILE A 12 -2.11 -2.05 14.06
N SER A 13 -1.11 -2.85 14.40
CA SER A 13 0.24 -2.35 14.64
C SER A 13 0.89 -1.84 13.35
N SER A 14 1.85 -0.92 13.46
CA SER A 14 2.59 -0.46 12.27
C SER A 14 3.35 -1.60 11.58
N LEU A 15 3.75 -2.63 12.33
CA LEU A 15 4.35 -3.82 11.75
C LEU A 15 3.33 -4.59 10.89
N ASP A 16 2.13 -4.81 11.39
CA ASP A 16 1.04 -5.50 10.67
C ASP A 16 0.58 -4.72 9.43
N LEU A 17 0.49 -3.39 9.53
CA LEU A 17 0.22 -2.54 8.37
C LEU A 17 1.34 -2.66 7.32
N SER A 18 2.60 -2.80 7.76
CA SER A 18 3.70 -2.98 6.81
C SER A 18 3.60 -4.32 6.07
N TYR A 19 3.10 -5.37 6.73
CA TYR A 19 2.85 -6.66 6.10
C TYR A 19 1.80 -6.55 4.99
N VAL A 20 0.75 -5.76 5.18
CA VAL A 20 -0.26 -5.51 4.13
C VAL A 20 0.40 -4.96 2.86
N ILE A 21 1.37 -4.05 3.00
CA ILE A 21 2.11 -3.48 1.87
C ILE A 21 3.06 -4.51 1.24
N PHE A 22 3.78 -5.28 2.05
CA PHE A 22 4.69 -6.31 1.55
C PHE A 22 3.96 -7.40 0.76
N PHE A 23 2.78 -7.78 1.23
CA PHE A 23 1.95 -8.83 0.67
C PHE A 23 0.75 -8.27 -0.10
N TRP A 24 0.88 -7.07 -0.69
CA TRP A 24 -0.21 -6.33 -1.32
C TRP A 24 -1.05 -7.14 -2.33
N LYS A 25 -0.46 -8.15 -2.98
CA LYS A 25 -1.16 -9.05 -3.92
C LYS A 25 -2.24 -9.91 -3.27
N GLU A 26 -2.16 -10.12 -1.96
CA GLU A 26 -3.16 -10.85 -1.18
C GLU A 26 -4.31 -9.95 -0.70
N TYR A 27 -4.12 -8.63 -0.73
CA TYR A 27 -5.02 -7.64 -0.16
C TYR A 27 -5.71 -6.82 -1.23
N ASP A 28 -6.89 -6.30 -0.90
CA ASP A 28 -7.59 -5.37 -1.76
C ASP A 28 -6.78 -4.09 -1.93
N SER A 29 -6.79 -3.52 -3.12
CA SER A 29 -6.08 -2.29 -3.43
C SER A 29 -6.40 -1.15 -2.46
N ASN A 30 -7.66 -1.02 -2.03
CA ASN A 30 -8.07 -0.02 -1.05
C ASN A 30 -7.43 -0.28 0.31
N SER A 31 -7.30 -1.55 0.72
CA SER A 31 -6.65 -1.92 1.98
C SER A 31 -5.16 -1.61 1.97
N VAL A 32 -4.49 -1.80 0.83
CA VAL A 32 -3.08 -1.43 0.66
C VAL A 32 -2.89 0.08 0.76
N VAL A 33 -3.77 0.88 0.14
CA VAL A 33 -3.72 2.35 0.24
C VAL A 33 -3.97 2.81 1.68
N ILE A 34 -5.00 2.29 2.34
CA ILE A 34 -5.31 2.64 3.74
C ILE A 34 -4.15 2.30 4.69
N ALA A 35 -3.54 1.12 4.53
CA ALA A 35 -2.40 0.71 5.36
C ALA A 35 -1.19 1.63 5.15
N HIS A 36 -0.93 2.04 3.91
CA HIS A 36 0.14 2.96 3.58
C HIS A 36 -0.09 4.33 4.24
N ASP A 37 -1.28 4.91 4.08
CA ASP A 37 -1.60 6.23 4.60
C ASP A 37 -1.51 6.28 6.14
N GLU A 38 -1.94 5.23 6.82
CA GLU A 38 -1.83 5.12 8.27
C GLU A 38 -0.36 5.00 8.72
N LEU A 39 0.49 4.28 7.98
CA LEU A 39 1.93 4.21 8.26
C LEU A 39 2.63 5.57 8.08
N VAL A 40 2.26 6.31 7.02
CA VAL A 40 2.74 7.67 6.77
C VAL A 40 2.32 8.61 7.90
N LYS A 41 1.04 8.56 8.30
CA LYS A 41 0.49 9.34 9.43
C LYS A 41 1.25 9.06 10.73
N ARG A 42 1.60 7.79 10.99
CA ARG A 42 2.38 7.37 12.18
C ARG A 42 3.86 7.72 12.09
N LYS A 43 4.35 8.27 10.97
CA LYS A 43 5.78 8.49 10.69
C LYS A 43 6.60 7.20 10.89
N TYR A 44 6.01 6.04 10.57
CA TYR A 44 6.70 4.77 10.69
C TYR A 44 7.91 4.76 9.74
N PRO A 45 9.10 4.28 10.16
CA PRO A 45 10.29 4.27 9.33
C PRO A 45 10.12 3.30 8.15
N ILE A 46 9.60 3.85 7.06
CA ILE A 46 9.47 3.20 5.76
C ILE A 46 10.85 3.25 5.10
N THR A 47 11.53 2.11 5.01
CA THR A 47 12.87 1.98 4.42
C THR A 47 12.82 1.30 3.05
N GLY A 48 13.88 1.46 2.23
CA GLY A 48 13.92 1.24 0.78
C GLY A 48 13.03 0.12 0.19
N ASN A 49 13.08 -1.09 0.74
CA ASN A 49 12.30 -2.23 0.23
C ASN A 49 10.77 -1.99 0.27
N PHE A 50 10.29 -1.21 1.22
CA PHE A 50 8.88 -0.85 1.31
C PHE A 50 8.48 0.13 0.19
N TYR A 51 9.34 1.10 -0.13
CA TYR A 51 9.10 2.04 -1.23
C TYR A 51 9.03 1.30 -2.57
N ASP A 52 9.90 0.31 -2.78
CA ASP A 52 9.87 -0.55 -3.97
C ASP A 52 8.54 -1.32 -4.09
N LYS A 53 8.02 -1.84 -2.98
CA LYS A 53 6.73 -2.56 -2.95
C LYS A 53 5.55 -1.63 -3.26
N MET A 54 5.50 -0.44 -2.68
CA MET A 54 4.47 0.55 -3.02
C MET A 54 4.59 1.01 -4.48
N THR A 55 5.80 1.17 -4.99
CA THR A 55 6.03 1.50 -6.41
C THR A 55 5.53 0.38 -7.34
N GLU A 56 5.80 -0.88 -7.00
CA GLU A 56 5.30 -2.05 -7.74
C GLU A 56 3.77 -2.09 -7.73
N PHE A 57 3.15 -1.85 -6.57
CA PHE A 57 1.70 -1.74 -6.42
C PHE A 57 1.10 -0.63 -7.30
N CYS A 58 1.63 0.59 -7.22
CA CYS A 58 1.16 1.74 -8.02
C CYS A 58 1.28 1.48 -9.52
N LYS A 59 2.37 0.87 -9.99
CA LYS A 59 2.58 0.52 -11.41
C LYS A 59 1.56 -0.50 -11.93
N LYS A 60 1.03 -1.37 -11.06
CA LYS A 60 0.01 -2.36 -11.43
C LYS A 60 -1.41 -1.81 -11.37
N GLN A 61 -1.63 -0.81 -10.52
CA GLN A 61 -2.91 -0.13 -10.35
C GLN A 61 -3.17 0.91 -11.44
N LEU A 62 -2.12 1.56 -11.94
CA LEU A 62 -2.22 2.34 -13.17
C LEU A 62 -2.43 1.34 -14.32
N PRO A 63 -3.57 1.36 -15.02
CA PRO A 63 -3.66 0.64 -16.28
C PRO A 63 -2.51 1.14 -17.16
N SER A 64 -1.87 0.23 -17.87
CA SER A 64 -0.79 0.48 -18.83
C SER A 64 -1.25 1.29 -20.06
N GLU A 65 -2.07 2.32 -19.84
CA GLU A 65 -2.68 3.19 -20.83
C GLU A 65 -2.60 4.63 -20.32
N ASN A 66 -1.38 5.18 -20.36
CA ASN A 66 -1.10 6.62 -20.55
C ASN A 66 0.38 6.84 -20.88
N ARG A 67 0.99 5.90 -21.62
CA ARG A 67 2.36 6.03 -22.15
C ARG A 67 2.37 6.56 -23.59
N LYS A 68 1.33 7.32 -23.98
CA LYS A 68 1.17 7.90 -25.33
C LYS A 68 0.95 9.43 -25.37
N ASP A 69 0.75 10.11 -24.24
CA ASP A 69 0.59 11.57 -24.21
C ASP A 69 1.85 12.32 -23.76
N LEU A 70 3.02 11.71 -23.93
CA LEU A 70 4.31 12.38 -23.71
C LEU A 70 5.29 12.09 -24.85
N ILE A 71 4.86 12.36 -26.09
CA ILE A 71 5.75 12.63 -27.23
C ILE A 71 5.12 13.76 -28.05
#